data_AF-A0A833DZB7-F1
#
_entry.id   AF-A0A833DZB7-F1
#
_cell.length_a   1.000
_cell.length_b   1.000
_cell.length_c   1.000
_cell.angle_alpha   90.00
_cell.angle_beta   90.00
_cell.angle_gamma   90.00
#
_symmetry.space_group_name_H-M   'P 1'
#
loop_
_entity.id
_entity.type
_entity.pdbx_description
1 polymer ?
#
loop_
_entity_poly.entity_id
_entity_poly.type
_entity_poly.pdbx_seq_one_letter_code
_entity_poly.pdbx_strand_id
1 'polypeptide(L)' 'LITLDAEKLALEAGNVITTNVVLIGALTQTPGFPLSAEHVKEVIRLSVPRKAVDVNMRAFELGVKAAKELLEL' A
#
# COMPACT_ATOMS: atom_id res chain seq x y z
N LEU A 1 -12.12 -9.06 -10.00
CA LEU A 1 -11.10 -8.07 -10.40
C LEU A 1 -11.44 -6.77 -9.68
N ILE A 2 -10.50 -6.18 -8.95
CA ILE A 2 -10.65 -4.84 -8.37
C ILE A 2 -9.78 -3.86 -9.14
N THR A 3 -10.22 -2.60 -9.22
CA THR A 3 -9.50 -1.53 -9.91
C THR A 3 -9.45 -0.31 -9.00
N LEU A 4 -8.27 0.27 -8.84
CA LEU A 4 -8.05 1.48 -8.05
C LEU A 4 -7.12 2.45 -8.78
N ASP A 5 -7.30 3.74 -8.53
CA ASP A 5 -6.40 4.79 -9.00
C ASP A 5 -5.22 4.94 -8.02
N ALA A 6 -4.22 4.08 -8.18
CA ALA A 6 -3.07 4.02 -7.28
C ALA A 6 -2.17 5.26 -7.36
N GLU A 7 -2.11 5.90 -8.54
CA GLU A 7 -1.33 7.13 -8.74
C GLU A 7 -1.92 8.28 -7.92
N LYS A 8 -3.25 8.45 -7.96
CA LYS A 8 -3.95 9.44 -7.14
C LYS A 8 -3.72 9.21 -5.64
N LEU A 9 -3.77 7.96 -5.18
CA LEU A 9 -3.51 7.62 -3.78
C LEU A 9 -2.05 7.86 -3.37
N ALA A 10 -1.09 7.63 -4.26
CA ALA A 10 0.33 7.94 -4.01
C ALA A 10 0.58 9.46 -3.94
N LEU A 11 -0.09 10.23 -4.79
CA LEU A 11 -0.10 11.69 -4.70
C LEU A 11 -0.70 12.16 -3.37
N GLU A 12 -1.80 11.55 -2.91
CA GLU A 12 -2.39 11.82 -1.58
C GLU A 12 -1.46 11.42 -0.43
N ALA A 13 -0.68 10.34 -0.59
CA ALA A 13 0.35 9.95 0.36
C ALA A 13 1.48 11.00 0.44
N GLY A 14 1.71 11.75 -0.64
CA GLY A 14 2.66 12.85 -0.71
C GLY A 14 3.79 12.63 -1.72
N ASN A 15 3.81 11.52 -2.47
CA ASN A 15 4.79 11.29 -3.52
C ASN A 15 4.31 10.22 -4.52
N VAL A 16 4.13 10.60 -5.79
CA VAL A 16 3.71 9.69 -6.87
C VAL A 16 4.60 8.44 -7.02
N ILE A 17 5.88 8.52 -6.63
CA ILE A 17 6.82 7.39 -6.70
C ILE A 17 6.35 6.22 -5.82
N THR A 18 5.54 6.45 -4.78
CA THR A 18 5.01 5.40 -3.90
C THR A 18 3.80 4.66 -4.46
N THR A 19 3.44 4.86 -5.74
CA THR A 19 2.34 4.15 -6.43
C THR A 19 2.45 2.64 -6.30
N ASN A 20 3.65 2.08 -6.39
CA ASN A 20 3.87 0.64 -6.20
C ASN A 20 3.53 0.19 -4.77
N VAL A 21 3.81 1.01 -3.76
CA VAL A 21 3.52 0.70 -2.36
C VAL A 21 2.02 0.78 -2.06
N VAL A 22 1.28 1.67 -2.73
CA VAL A 22 -0.19 1.63 -2.73
C VAL A 22 -0.67 0.27 -3.26
N LEU A 23 -0.17 -0.18 -4.41
CA LEU A 23 -0.56 -1.46 -4.99
C LEU A 23 -0.20 -2.65 -4.09
N ILE A 24 0.96 -2.62 -3.43
CA ILE A 24 1.36 -3.64 -2.46
C ILE A 24 0.42 -3.66 -1.26
N GLY A 25 0.05 -2.49 -0.72
CA GLY A 25 -0.95 -2.37 0.34
C GLY A 25 -2.28 -3.01 -0.06
N ALA A 26 -2.78 -2.68 -1.25
CA ALA A 26 -3.99 -3.28 -1.80
C ALA A 26 -3.88 -4.81 -1.97
N LEU A 27 -2.75 -5.29 -2.49
CA LEU A 27 -2.48 -6.71 -2.70
C LEU A 27 -2.59 -7.51 -1.39
N THR A 28 -2.15 -6.95 -0.27
CA THR A 28 -2.22 -7.64 1.04
C THR A 28 -3.64 -7.93 1.52
N GLN A 29 -4.66 -7.29 0.94
CA GLN A 29 -6.07 -7.53 1.27
C GLN A 29 -6.72 -8.59 0.37
N THR A 30 -5.98 -9.10 -0.62
CA THR A 30 -6.49 -10.13 -1.52
C THR A 30 -6.71 -11.45 -0.75
N PRO A 31 -7.88 -12.09 -0.85
CA PRO A 31 -8.12 -13.39 -0.22
C PRO A 31 -7.08 -14.43 -0.64
N GLY A 32 -6.49 -15.12 0.34
CA GLY A 32 -5.44 -16.12 0.10
C GLY A 32 -4.03 -15.55 -0.12
N PHE A 33 -3.82 -14.24 0.02
CA PHE A 33 -2.47 -13.68 0.01
C PHE A 33 -1.63 -14.24 1.19
N PRO A 34 -0.42 -14.77 0.94
CA PRO A 34 0.28 -15.61 1.92
C PRO A 34 1.06 -14.83 2.99
N LEU A 35 1.10 -13.50 2.95
CA LEU A 35 1.86 -12.67 3.89
C LEU A 35 0.93 -11.74 4.67
N SER A 36 1.22 -11.52 5.96
CA SER A 36 0.48 -10.55 6.75
C SER A 36 0.82 -9.11 6.34
N ALA A 37 -0.14 -8.20 6.47
CA ALA A 37 0.10 -6.78 6.22
C ALA A 37 1.25 -6.21 7.07
N GLU A 38 1.37 -6.64 8.33
CA GLU A 38 2.46 -6.19 9.21
C GLU A 38 3.84 -6.68 8.75
N HIS A 39 3.94 -7.92 8.28
CA HIS A 39 5.20 -8.44 7.72
C HIS A 39 5.63 -7.63 6.49
N VAL A 40 4.67 -7.30 5.61
CA VAL A 40 4.97 -6.47 4.42
C VAL A 40 5.38 -5.05 4.83
N LYS A 41 4.73 -4.44 5.83
CA LYS A 41 5.13 -3.11 6.35
C LYS A 41 6.56 -3.13 6.88
N GLU A 42 6.94 -4.17 7.62
CA GLU A 42 8.31 -4.33 8.12
C GLU A 42 9.32 -4.36 6.97
N VAL A 43 9.08 -5.17 5.95
CA VAL A 43 9.94 -5.25 4.76
C VAL A 43 10.04 -3.92 4.03
N ILE A 44 8.93 -3.18 3.88
CA ILE A 44 8.96 -1.85 3.25
C ILE A 44 9.85 -0.89 4.06
N ARG A 45 9.73 -0.85 5.40
CA ARG A 45 10.56 0.00 6.26
C ARG A 45 12.05 -0.28 6.11
N LEU A 46 12.43 -1.53 5.86
CA LEU A 46 13.82 -1.95 5.63
C LEU A 46 14.30 -1.68 4.20
N SER A 47 13.39 -1.65 3.23
CA SER A 47 13.73 -1.57 1.79
C SER A 47 13.81 -0.14 1.25
N VAL A 48 13.03 0.80 1.82
CA VAL A 48 12.98 2.18 1.34
C VAL A 48 14.01 3.07 2.04
N PRO A 49 14.45 4.18 1.42
CA PRO A 49 15.32 5.14 2.10
C PRO A 49 14.69 5.63 3.40
N ARG A 50 15.49 5.78 4.47
CA ARG A 50 15.00 6.23 5.79
C ARG A 50 14.10 7.47 5.73
N LYS A 51 14.47 8.45 4.91
CA LYS A 51 13.69 9.71 4.72
C LYS A 51 12.33 9.51 4.04
N ALA A 52 12.09 8.36 3.42
CA ALA A 52 10.90 8.04 2.66
C ALA A 52 10.01 7.00 3.36
N VAL A 53 10.39 6.52 4.56
CA VAL A 53 9.61 5.52 5.29
C VAL A 53 8.17 5.99 5.50
N ASP A 54 7.98 7.21 6.02
CA ASP A 54 6.65 7.71 6.37
C ASP A 54 5.71 7.82 5.16
N VAL A 55 6.21 8.35 4.04
CA VAL A 55 5.41 8.48 2.80
C VAL A 55 5.06 7.12 2.20
N ASN A 56 5.96 6.12 2.30
CA ASN A 56 5.67 4.76 1.85
C ASN A 56 4.70 4.04 2.79
N MET A 57 4.81 4.24 4.11
CA MET A 57 3.84 3.71 5.07
C MET A 57 2.44 4.27 4.82
N ARG A 58 2.33 5.59 4.61
CA ARG A 58 1.05 6.21 4.27
C ARG A 58 0.47 5.66 2.96
N ALA A 59 1.30 5.50 1.93
CA ALA A 59 0.88 4.90 0.65
C ALA A 59 0.36 3.47 0.83
N PHE A 60 1.05 2.65 1.63
CA PHE A 60 0.62 1.29 1.94
C PHE A 60 -0.76 1.28 2.61
N GLU A 61 -0.97 2.11 3.62
CA GLU A 61 -2.25 2.19 4.33
C GLU A 61 -3.40 2.67 3.43
N LEU A 62 -3.15 3.62 2.52
CA LEU A 62 -4.14 4.04 1.53
C LEU A 62 -4.51 2.90 0.58
N GLY A 63 -3.54 2.10 0.16
CA GLY A 63 -3.77 0.90 -0.64
C GLY A 63 -4.62 -0.15 0.10
N VAL A 64 -4.28 -0.41 1.37
CA VAL A 64 -5.06 -1.31 2.25
C VAL A 64 -6.50 -0.83 2.37
N LYS A 65 -6.69 0.45 2.69
CA LYS A 65 -8.01 1.04 2.88
C LYS A 65 -8.85 0.93 1.59
N ALA A 66 -8.29 1.34 0.46
CA ALA A 66 -8.98 1.28 -0.83
C ALA A 66 -9.38 -0.17 -1.20
N ALA A 67 -8.49 -1.14 -0.96
CA ALA A 67 -8.81 -2.54 -1.25
C ALA A 67 -9.89 -3.10 -0.32
N LYS A 68 -9.88 -2.77 0.98
CA LYS A 68 -10.96 -3.18 1.89
C LYS A 68 -12.33 -2.64 1.45
N GLU A 69 -12.40 -1.37 1.09
CA GLU A 69 -13.63 -0.74 0.59
C GLU A 69 -14.14 -1.43 -0.69
N LEU A 70 -13.23 -1.79 -1.61
CA LEU A 70 -13.59 -2.47 -2.86
C LEU A 70 -13.91 -3.97 -2.72
N LEU A 71 -13.39 -4.61 -1.68
CA LEU A 71 -13.60 -6.03 -1.39
C LEU A 71 -14.70 -6.27 -0.35
N GLU A 72 -15.32 -5.21 0.16
CA GLU A 72 -16.36 -5.25 1.21
C GLU A 72 -15.87 -5.95 2.51
N LEU A 73 -14.62 -5.68 2.90
CA LEU A 73 -13.94 -6.24 4.08
C LEU A 73 -13.97 -5.35 5.33
#